data_AF-A0A945AS60-F1
#
_entry.id   AF-A0A945AS60-F1
#
_cell.length_a   1.000
_cell.length_b   1.000
_cell.length_c   1.000
_cell.angle_alpha   90.00
_cell.angle_beta   90.00
_cell.angle_gamma   90.00
#
_symmetry.space_group_name_H-M   'P 1'
#
loop_
_entity.id
_entity.type
_entity.pdbx_description
1 polymer ?
#
loop_
_entity_poly.entity_id
_entity_poly.type
_entity_poly.pdbx_seq_one_letter_code
_entity_poly.pdbx_strand_id
1 'polypeptide(L)'
;MLIDRYLLRAQFQAFCIVFISLAGLTFVIDAFTNLEEFALHAEKTGGLAKVLGTYYGYRLISFFDATSPIISLASGMFALSWLERHNELTALLAAGVTRWRIAKPAIFFTLFVSFLAIGNREFVLPSIRFVISRNAQDL
;
A
#
# COMPACT_ATOMS: atom_id res chain seq x y z
N MET A 1 -7.82 21.78 13.04
CA MET A 1 -7.09 22.10 11.80
C MET A 1 -5.60 21.78 11.88
N LEU A 2 -4.82 22.28 12.86
CA LEU A 2 -3.40 21.87 12.97
C LEU A 2 -3.24 20.39 13.36
N ILE A 3 -3.96 19.94 14.40
CA ILE A 3 -3.95 18.53 14.84
C ILE A 3 -4.36 17.58 13.71
N ASP A 4 -5.35 17.96 12.90
CA ASP A 4 -5.83 17.11 11.80
C ASP A 4 -4.73 16.87 10.75
N ARG A 5 -4.00 17.92 10.35
CA ARG A 5 -2.86 17.80 9.41
C ARG A 5 -1.69 17.03 10.01
N TYR A 6 -1.43 17.19 11.30
CA TYR A 6 -0.38 16.44 11.98
C TYR A 6 -0.70 14.94 12.00
N LEU A 7 -1.93 14.58 12.40
CA LEU A 7 -2.36 13.19 12.44
C LEU A 7 -2.36 12.56 11.05
N LEU A 8 -2.87 13.27 10.03
CA LEU A 8 -2.83 12.81 8.64
C LEU A 8 -1.40 12.57 8.15
N ARG A 9 -0.45 13.43 8.52
CA ARG A 9 0.96 13.29 8.11
C ARG A 9 1.62 12.12 8.82
N ALA A 10 1.37 11.93 10.11
CA ALA A 10 1.86 10.80 10.88
C ALA A 10 1.30 9.47 10.34
N GLN A 11 -0.01 9.43 10.08
CA GLN A 11 -0.71 8.32 9.43
C GLN A 11 -0.06 7.99 8.08
N PHE A 12 0.08 8.99 7.19
CA PHE A 12 0.68 8.80 5.88
C PHE A 12 2.12 8.28 5.95
N GLN A 13 2.93 8.81 6.87
CA GLN A 13 4.29 8.32 7.09
C GLN A 13 4.29 6.86 7.56
N ALA A 14 3.45 6.50 8.54
CA ALA A 14 3.32 5.13 9.01
C ALA A 14 2.86 4.20 7.88
N PHE A 15 1.90 4.64 7.06
CA PHE A 15 1.43 3.90 5.89
C PHE A 15 2.58 3.65 4.90
N CYS A 16 3.35 4.67 4.53
CA CYS A 16 4.47 4.54 3.61
C CYS A 16 5.55 3.61 4.16
N ILE A 17 5.89 3.71 5.45
CA ILE A 17 6.93 2.86 6.06
C ILE A 17 6.50 1.39 6.05
N VAL A 18 5.27 1.09 6.48
CA VAL A 18 4.74 -0.29 6.49
C VAL A 18 4.62 -0.82 5.07
N PHE A 19 4.14 0.01 4.14
CA PHE A 19 4.02 -0.37 2.74
C PHE A 19 5.37 -0.68 2.11
N ILE A 20 6.36 0.20 2.26
CA ILE A 20 7.71 -0.01 1.72
C ILE A 20 8.37 -1.22 2.39
N SER A 21 8.16 -1.44 3.68
CA SER A 21 8.70 -2.59 4.41
C SER A 21 8.14 -3.92 3.86
N LEU A 22 6.82 -4.03 3.71
CA LEU A 22 6.18 -5.22 3.14
C LEU A 22 6.49 -5.41 1.66
N ALA A 23 6.50 -4.32 0.88
CA ALA A 23 6.88 -4.36 -0.53
C ALA A 23 8.36 -4.77 -0.70
N GLY A 24 9.25 -4.27 0.14
CA GLY A 24 10.66 -4.65 0.16
C GLY A 24 10.85 -6.11 0.55
N LEU A 25 10.13 -6.59 1.57
CA LEU A 25 10.17 -7.99 1.98
C LEU A 25 9.73 -8.91 0.85
N THR A 26 8.61 -8.60 0.19
CA THR A 26 8.12 -9.38 -0.95
C THR A 26 9.01 -9.29 -2.16
N PHE A 27 9.58 -8.11 -2.45
CA PHE A 27 10.59 -7.95 -3.49
C PHE A 27 11.79 -8.88 -3.26
N VAL A 28 12.29 -8.92 -2.03
CA VAL A 28 13.42 -9.79 -1.66
C VAL A 28 13.01 -11.25 -1.83
N ILE A 29 11.87 -11.68 -1.29
CA ILE A 29 11.39 -13.07 -1.44
C ILE A 29 11.28 -13.44 -2.92
N ASP A 30 10.62 -12.61 -3.74
CA ASP A 30 10.43 -12.86 -5.16
C ASP A 30 11.75 -12.90 -5.94
N ALA A 31 12.71 -12.03 -5.60
CA ALA A 31 14.03 -12.01 -6.19
C ALA A 31 14.80 -13.30 -5.87
N PHE A 32 14.72 -13.79 -4.63
CA PHE A 32 15.34 -15.06 -4.24
C PHE A 32 14.65 -16.28 -4.83
N THR A 33 13.31 -16.30 -4.89
CA THR A 33 12.55 -17.45 -5.42
C THR A 33 12.68 -17.61 -6.93
N ASN A 34 12.73 -16.51 -7.69
CA ASN A 34 12.78 -16.55 -9.16
C ASN A 34 14.18 -16.24 -9.70
N LEU A 35 15.22 -16.37 -8.87
CA LEU A 35 16.60 -15.97 -9.21
C LEU A 35 17.12 -16.70 -10.47
N GLU A 36 16.74 -17.97 -10.64
CA GLU A 36 17.05 -18.79 -11.82
C GLU A 36 16.29 -18.33 -13.08
N GLU A 37 15.01 -17.98 -12.96
CA GLU A 37 14.22 -17.44 -14.07
C GLU A 37 14.72 -16.05 -14.50
N PHE A 38 15.13 -15.20 -13.57
CA PHE A 38 15.73 -13.90 -13.87
C PHE A 38 17.06 -14.05 -14.61
N ALA A 39 17.89 -15.02 -14.22
CA ALA A 39 19.15 -15.32 -14.90
C ALA A 39 18.93 -15.81 -16.34
N LEU A 40 17.94 -16.69 -16.57
CA LEU A 40 17.56 -17.19 -17.90
C LEU A 40 16.91 -16.13 -18.80
N HIS A 41 16.10 -15.22 -18.25
CA HIS A 41 15.45 -14.14 -19.00
C HIS A 41 16.38 -12.95 -19.29
N ALA A 42 17.45 -12.77 -18.51
CA ALA A 42 18.50 -11.78 -18.76
C ALA A 42 19.28 -12.05 -20.05
N GLU A 43 19.45 -13.32 -20.40
CA GLU A 43 20.24 -13.73 -21.57
C GLU A 43 19.48 -13.58 -22.89
N LYS A 44 18.13 -13.66 -22.89
CA LYS A 44 17.33 -13.81 -24.13
C LYS A 44 16.73 -12.54 -24.74
N THR A 45 16.56 -11.44 -24.00
CA THR A 45 15.62 -10.39 -24.47
C THR A 45 16.20 -8.97 -24.57
N GLY A 46 17.49 -8.73 -24.34
CA GLY A 46 18.15 -7.45 -24.71
C GLY A 46 17.45 -6.17 -24.22
N GLY A 47 16.76 -6.23 -23.08
CA GLY A 47 15.85 -5.17 -22.64
C GLY A 47 15.19 -5.43 -21.28
N LEU A 48 16.00 -5.87 -20.31
CA LEU A 48 15.60 -6.24 -18.94
C LEU A 48 14.70 -5.22 -18.24
N ALA A 49 14.97 -3.92 -18.38
CA ALA A 49 14.26 -2.87 -17.65
C ALA A 49 12.78 -2.75 -18.00
N LYS A 50 12.38 -3.06 -19.25
CA LYS A 50 11.01 -2.87 -19.71
C LYS A 50 10.10 -4.02 -19.28
N VAL A 51 10.61 -5.25 -19.33
CA VAL A 51 9.90 -6.45 -18.87
C VAL A 51 9.89 -6.54 -17.35
N LEU A 52 11.01 -6.21 -16.67
CA LEU A 52 10.98 -6.04 -15.21
C LEU A 52 10.00 -4.92 -14.82
N GLY A 53 10.03 -3.77 -15.48
CA GLY A 53 9.14 -2.66 -15.15
C GLY A 53 7.65 -3.03 -15.20
N THR A 54 7.20 -3.74 -16.24
CA THR A 54 5.81 -4.20 -16.34
C THR A 54 5.51 -5.37 -15.41
N TYR A 55 6.38 -6.37 -15.30
CA TYR A 55 6.11 -7.57 -14.48
C TYR A 55 6.16 -7.24 -12.98
N TYR A 56 7.16 -6.49 -12.55
CA TYR A 56 7.29 -6.02 -11.17
C TYR A 56 6.23 -4.97 -10.84
N GLY A 57 5.91 -4.07 -11.78
CA GLY A 57 4.84 -3.08 -11.61
C GLY A 57 3.48 -3.75 -11.40
N TYR A 58 3.15 -4.78 -12.18
CA TYR A 58 1.90 -5.54 -12.03
C TYR A 58 1.82 -6.31 -10.73
N ARG A 59 2.93 -6.95 -10.33
CA ARG A 59 3.01 -7.71 -9.08
C ARG A 59 2.92 -6.80 -7.86
N LEU A 60 3.57 -5.63 -7.90
CA LEU A 60 3.40 -4.56 -6.91
C LEU A 60 1.96 -4.03 -6.87
N ILE A 61 1.30 -3.87 -8.01
CA ILE A 61 -0.09 -3.42 -8.08
C ILE A 61 -1.04 -4.42 -7.42
N SER A 62 -0.89 -5.71 -7.72
CA SER A 62 -1.73 -6.78 -7.13
C SER A 62 -1.44 -6.95 -5.64
N PHE A 63 -0.17 -6.81 -5.24
CA PHE A 63 0.22 -6.81 -3.84
C PHE A 63 -0.33 -5.58 -3.10
N PHE A 64 -0.30 -4.41 -3.72
CA PHE A 64 -0.90 -3.19 -3.19
C PHE A 64 -2.41 -3.38 -2.99
N ASP A 65 -3.12 -3.94 -3.97
CA ASP A 65 -4.56 -4.15 -3.88
C ASP A 65 -4.94 -5.11 -2.74
N ALA A 66 -4.21 -6.23 -2.60
CA ALA A 66 -4.45 -7.18 -1.52
C ALA A 66 -4.10 -6.63 -0.13
N THR A 67 -3.03 -5.83 -0.03
CA THR A 67 -2.46 -5.44 1.27
C THR A 67 -2.88 -4.04 1.73
N SER A 68 -3.35 -3.18 0.81
CA SER A 68 -3.81 -1.81 1.10
C SER A 68 -4.81 -1.70 2.26
N PRO A 69 -5.90 -2.51 2.33
CA PRO A 69 -6.85 -2.41 3.45
C PRO A 69 -6.20 -2.74 4.81
N ILE A 70 -5.33 -3.76 4.86
CA ILE A 70 -4.63 -4.17 6.08
C ILE A 70 -3.63 -3.09 6.51
N ILE A 71 -2.84 -2.56 5.57
CA ILE A 71 -1.83 -1.53 5.84
C ILE A 71 -2.50 -0.22 6.28
N SER A 72 -3.65 0.12 5.71
CA SER A 72 -4.41 1.32 6.08
C SER A 72 -4.94 1.24 7.52
N LEU A 73 -5.44 0.06 7.94
CA LEU A 73 -5.82 -0.19 9.34
C LEU A 73 -4.60 -0.16 10.28
N ALA A 74 -3.51 -0.84 9.92
CA ALA A 74 -2.30 -0.89 10.73
C ALA A 74 -1.68 0.50 10.92
N SER A 75 -1.61 1.28 9.84
CA SER A 75 -1.20 2.68 9.87
C SER A 75 -2.09 3.49 10.83
N GLY A 76 -3.41 3.26 10.80
CA GLY A 76 -4.42 3.88 11.67
C GLY A 76 -4.14 3.66 13.15
N MET A 77 -3.91 2.40 13.49
CA MET A 77 -3.52 1.99 14.83
C MET A 77 -2.21 2.65 15.24
N PHE A 78 -1.22 2.67 14.34
CA PHE A 78 0.08 3.27 14.61
C PHE A 78 0.01 4.77 14.88
N ALA A 79 -0.79 5.53 14.13
CA ALA A 79 -0.98 6.96 14.37
C ALA A 79 -1.69 7.23 15.71
N LEU A 80 -2.67 6.41 16.09
CA LEU A 80 -3.31 6.49 17.40
C LEU A 80 -2.32 6.18 18.53
N SER A 81 -1.57 5.07 18.40
CA SER A 81 -0.54 4.70 19.37
C SER A 81 0.56 5.75 19.50
N TRP A 82 0.90 6.44 18.40
CA TRP A 82 1.85 7.55 18.44
C TRP A 82 1.33 8.72 19.28
N LEU A 83 0.04 9.06 19.14
CA LEU A 83 -0.63 10.11 19.92
C LEU A 83 -0.71 9.78 21.42
N GLU A 84 -0.97 8.51 21.74
CA GLU A 84 -0.94 8.01 23.13
C GLU A 84 0.47 8.07 23.71
N ARG A 85 1.48 7.63 22.95
CA ARG A 85 2.88 7.58 23.41
C ARG A 85 3.45 8.95 23.76
N HIS A 86 3.01 10.01 23.08
CA HIS A 86 3.44 11.38 23.37
C HIS A 86 2.57 12.09 24.41
N ASN A 87 1.60 11.39 25.03
CA ASN A 87 0.59 11.98 25.93
C ASN A 87 -0.23 13.12 25.30
N GLU A 88 -0.19 13.28 23.98
CA GLU A 88 -0.95 14.29 23.24
C GLU A 88 -2.45 13.99 23.29
N LEU A 89 -2.81 12.69 23.26
CA LEU A 89 -4.20 12.26 23.42
C LEU A 89 -4.75 12.68 24.80
N THR A 90 -3.97 12.50 25.86
CA THR A 90 -4.33 12.88 27.23
C THR A 90 -4.48 14.40 27.36
N ALA A 91 -3.58 15.18 26.76
CA ALA A 91 -3.64 16.64 26.75
C ALA A 91 -4.90 17.15 26.00
N LEU A 92 -5.23 16.56 24.85
CA LEU A 92 -6.42 16.91 24.09
C LEU A 92 -7.72 16.57 24.83
N LEU A 93 -7.77 15.41 25.50
CA LEU A 93 -8.92 15.02 26.32
C LEU A 93 -9.09 15.93 27.54
N ALA A 94 -8.00 16.32 28.20
CA ALA A 94 -8.01 17.27 29.30
C ALA A 94 -8.46 18.67 28.87
N ALA A 95 -8.17 19.06 27.62
CA ALA A 95 -8.68 20.29 27.00
C ALA A 95 -10.15 20.19 26.55
N GLY A 96 -10.85 19.09 26.84
CA GLY A 96 -12.27 18.89 26.50
C GLY A 96 -12.51 18.52 25.03
N VAL A 97 -11.47 18.15 24.27
CA VAL A 97 -11.64 17.73 22.88
C VAL A 97 -12.23 16.32 22.84
N THR A 98 -13.37 16.18 22.16
CA THR A 98 -14.02 14.89 21.98
C THR A 98 -13.14 13.92 21.19
N ARG A 99 -13.04 12.67 21.65
CA ARG A 99 -12.34 11.55 20.95
C ARG A 99 -12.70 11.47 19.47
N TRP A 100 -13.95 11.81 19.13
CA TRP A 100 -14.48 11.78 17.77
C TRP A 100 -13.86 12.79 16.80
N ARG A 101 -13.37 13.94 17.28
CA ARG A 101 -12.61 14.87 16.43
C ARG A 101 -11.23 14.33 16.05
N ILE A 102 -10.64 13.49 16.91
CA ILE A 102 -9.31 12.92 16.71
C ILE A 102 -9.39 11.72 15.77
N ALA A 103 -10.42 10.88 15.90
CA ALA A 103 -10.64 9.74 15.02
C ALA A 103 -11.08 10.12 13.59
N LYS A 104 -11.79 11.25 13.43
CA LYS A 104 -12.28 11.75 12.13
C LYS A 104 -11.21 11.79 11.02
N PRO A 105 -10.05 12.45 11.19
CA PRO A 105 -9.02 12.51 10.16
C PRO A 105 -8.42 11.13 9.82
N ALA A 106 -8.26 10.25 10.80
CA ALA A 106 -7.78 8.89 10.56
C ALA A 106 -8.78 8.08 9.71
N ILE A 107 -10.06 8.12 10.06
CA ILE A 107 -11.14 7.44 9.31
C ILE A 107 -11.23 7.98 7.88
N PHE A 108 -11.16 9.30 7.71
CA PHE A 108 -11.21 9.93 6.39
C PHE A 108 -10.02 9.48 5.52
N PHE A 109 -8.82 9.38 6.10
CA PHE A 109 -7.65 8.88 5.39
C PHE A 109 -7.80 7.42 4.97
N THR A 110 -8.25 6.55 5.89
CA THR A 110 -8.48 5.13 5.59
C THR A 110 -9.53 4.94 4.51
N LEU A 111 -10.63 5.70 4.56
CA LEU A 111 -11.64 5.74 3.49
C LEU A 111 -11.03 6.19 2.16
N PHE A 112 -10.27 7.28 2.16
CA PHE A 112 -9.63 7.79 0.95
C PHE A 112 -8.70 6.76 0.32
N VAL A 113 -7.83 6.13 1.11
CA VAL A 113 -6.92 5.06 0.65
C VAL A 113 -7.70 3.84 0.14
N SER A 114 -8.81 3.49 0.80
CA SER A 114 -9.65 2.36 0.39
C SER A 114 -10.35 2.63 -0.94
N PHE A 115 -10.89 3.84 -1.14
CA PHE A 115 -11.44 4.26 -2.43
C PHE A 115 -10.38 4.28 -3.53
N LEU A 116 -9.16 4.74 -3.22
CA LEU A 116 -8.04 4.74 -4.15
C LEU A 116 -7.63 3.32 -4.53
N ALA A 117 -7.65 2.38 -3.57
CA ALA A 117 -7.41 0.96 -3.83
C ALA A 117 -8.51 0.35 -4.71
N ILE A 118 -9.79 0.61 -4.41
CA ILE A 118 -10.93 0.16 -5.23
C ILE A 118 -10.85 0.72 -6.65
N GLY A 119 -10.51 2.01 -6.80
CA GLY A 119 -10.32 2.62 -8.11
C GLY A 119 -9.15 1.98 -8.87
N ASN A 120 -8.02 1.75 -8.21
CA ASN A 120 -6.90 1.04 -8.82
C ASN A 120 -7.30 -0.39 -9.23
N ARG A 121 -8.11 -1.06 -8.40
CA ARG A 121 -8.65 -2.40 -8.66
C ARG A 121 -9.59 -2.42 -9.87
N GLU A 122 -10.54 -1.49 -9.95
CA GLU A 122 -11.50 -1.41 -11.05
C GLU A 122 -10.89 -0.96 -12.38
N PHE A 123 -9.80 -0.19 -12.38
CA PHE A 123 -9.09 0.20 -13.60
C PHE A 123 -8.03 -0.82 -14.05
N VAL A 124 -7.37 -1.50 -13.11
CA VAL A 124 -6.30 -2.46 -13.43
C VAL A 124 -6.81 -3.88 -13.67
N LEU A 125 -7.84 -4.35 -12.95
CA LEU A 125 -8.44 -5.67 -13.20
C LEU A 125 -9.03 -5.87 -14.62
N PRO A 126 -9.70 -4.90 -15.27
CA PRO A 126 -10.15 -5.10 -16.64
C PRO A 126 -8.98 -5.21 -17.63
N SER A 127 -7.85 -4.53 -17.37
CA SER A 127 -6.64 -4.67 -18.19
C SER A 127 -5.99 -6.06 -18.04
N ILE A 128 -6.09 -6.69 -16.86
CA ILE A 128 -5.62 -8.08 -16.64
C ILE A 128 -6.51 -9.10 -17.36
N ARG A 129 -7.84 -8.95 -17.25
CA ARG A 129 -8.80 -9.88 -17.86
C ARG A 129 -8.71 -9.90 -19.38
N PHE A 130 -8.40 -8.76 -20.00
CA PHE A 130 -8.25 -8.69 -21.46
C PHE A 130 -7.01 -9.46 -21.96
N VAL A 131 -5.93 -9.54 -21.18
CA VAL A 131 -4.69 -10.26 -21.58
C VAL A 131 -4.80 -11.77 -21.34
N ILE A 132 -5.48 -12.22 -20.28
CA ILE A 132 -5.64 -13.67 -19.99
C ILE A 132 -6.70 -14.33 -20.89
N SER A 133 -7.74 -13.61 -21.31
CA SER A 133 -8.77 -14.17 -22.22
C SER A 133 -8.28 -14.45 -23.64
N ARG A 134 -7.09 -13.95 -24.03
CA ARG A 134 -6.52 -14.15 -25.37
C ARG A 134 -5.51 -15.30 -25.49
N ASN A 135 -5.10 -15.91 -24.37
CA ASN A 135 -3.98 -16.87 -24.37
C ASN A 135 -4.28 -18.23 -23.71
N ALA A 136 -5.53 -18.52 -23.34
CA ALA A 136 -5.91 -19.83 -22.78
C ALA A 136 -6.69 -20.73 -23.76
N GLN A 137 -6.94 -20.27 -25.00
CA GLN A 137 -7.69 -21.03 -26.01
C GLN A 137 -6.92 -21.29 -27.31
N ASP A 138 -5.70 -20.75 -27.45
CA ASP A 138 -4.81 -20.95 -28.61
C ASP A 138 -3.43 -21.52 -28.21
N LEU A 139 -3.39 -22.43 -27.23
CA LEU A 139 -2.26 -23.35 -27.03
C LEU A 139 -2.72 -24.78 -27.18
#